data_AF-A0A9W7D059-F1
#
_entry.id   AF-A0A9W7D059-F1
#
_cell.length_a   1.000
_cell.length_b   1.000
_cell.length_c   1.000
_cell.angle_alpha   90.00
_cell.angle_beta   90.00
_cell.angle_gamma   90.00
#
_symmetry.space_group_name_H-M   'P 1'
#
loop_
_entity.id
_entity.type
_entity.pdbx_description
1 polymer ?
#
loop_
_entity_poly.entity_id
_entity_poly.type
_entity_poly.pdbx_seq_one_letter_code
_entity_poly.pdbx_strand_id
1 'polypeptide(L)'
;MRFCRAIVLALFLVGINGTTPTIFDPESRLDLRQQHNLRRSLSMMAHKSVLIRDRFTSKTKSISEENMVNMLPKSGSEFEAHYAGLFQLIKDTSESDPEVRRLAERLQNTIFQRFLEKNQKPWLFGEYVGPNVESWKEIFKRGWADPYYKTLEAYTVAYATKQGGEALRSNVQKFFFNVQPYEAVMTAQKQSL
;
A
#
# COMPACT_ATOMS: atom_id res chain seq x y z
N MET A 1 17.67 4.58 -13.84
CA MET A 1 17.50 5.97 -13.32
C MET A 1 16.04 6.36 -13.00
N ARG A 2 15.00 5.59 -13.37
CA ARG A 2 13.57 5.94 -13.10
C ARG A 2 13.04 5.40 -11.76
N PHE A 3 13.63 4.30 -11.29
CA PHE A 3 13.25 3.53 -10.09
C PHE A 3 13.20 4.34 -8.77
N CYS A 4 14.20 5.18 -8.49
CA CYS A 4 14.24 5.97 -7.26
C CYS A 4 13.25 7.15 -7.27
N ARG A 5 12.82 7.64 -8.44
CA ARG A 5 11.85 8.75 -8.50
C ARG A 5 10.45 8.27 -8.12
N ALA A 6 10.01 7.10 -8.59
CA ALA A 6 8.67 6.59 -8.31
C ALA A 6 8.46 6.25 -6.82
N ILE A 7 9.43 5.58 -6.18
CA ILE A 7 9.36 5.26 -4.75
C ILE A 7 9.44 6.52 -3.89
N VAL A 8 10.31 7.47 -4.26
CA VAL A 8 10.38 8.77 -3.56
C VAL A 8 9.10 9.55 -3.77
N LEU A 9 8.49 9.56 -4.96
CA LEU A 9 7.22 10.25 -5.21
C LEU A 9 6.05 9.60 -4.44
N ALA A 10 6.01 8.27 -4.37
CA ALA A 10 5.00 7.55 -3.59
C ALA A 10 5.16 7.79 -2.08
N LEU A 11 6.40 7.78 -1.56
CA LEU A 11 6.69 8.18 -0.17
C LEU A 11 6.43 9.67 0.07
N PHE A 12 6.58 10.53 -0.94
CA PHE A 12 6.29 11.97 -0.88
C PHE A 12 4.79 12.24 -0.84
N LEU A 13 3.98 11.47 -1.57
CA LEU A 13 2.52 11.54 -1.52
C LEU A 13 1.94 11.01 -0.19
N VAL A 14 2.59 10.01 0.39
CA VAL A 14 2.17 9.38 1.66
C VAL A 14 2.65 10.18 2.88
N GLY A 15 3.83 10.82 2.80
CA GLY A 15 4.41 11.59 3.89
C GLY A 15 3.83 12.99 4.10
N ILE A 16 2.89 13.44 3.26
CA ILE A 16 2.31 14.80 3.33
C ILE A 16 0.93 14.87 4.00
N ASN A 17 0.18 13.77 4.14
CA ASN A 17 -1.20 13.87 4.61
C ASN A 17 -1.41 13.34 6.03
N GLY A 18 -0.89 14.10 7.00
CA GLY A 18 -1.48 14.21 8.34
C GLY A 18 -2.60 15.26 8.42
N THR A 19 -2.91 15.95 7.32
CA THR A 19 -4.03 16.88 7.22
C THR A 19 -4.70 16.72 5.85
N THR A 20 -6.02 16.85 5.84
CA THR A 20 -6.93 16.79 4.70
C THR A 20 -6.41 17.49 3.43
N PRO A 21 -6.75 16.98 2.23
CA PRO A 21 -6.40 17.65 0.99
C PRO A 21 -7.26 18.90 0.84
N THR A 22 -6.74 20.05 1.22
CA THR A 22 -7.26 21.34 0.76
C THR A 22 -7.02 21.39 -0.73
N ILE A 23 -8.12 21.51 -1.48
CA ILE A 23 -8.17 21.78 -2.90
C ILE A 23 -7.15 22.89 -3.21
N PHE A 24 -6.21 22.59 -4.11
CA PHE A 24 -5.22 23.54 -4.60
C PHE A 24 -5.98 24.63 -5.35
N ASP A 25 -6.16 25.79 -4.72
CA ASP A 25 -6.65 27.00 -5.37
C ASP A 25 -5.47 27.65 -6.12
N PRO A 26 -5.46 27.61 -7.46
CA PRO A 26 -4.35 28.12 -8.27
C PRO A 26 -4.19 29.65 -8.21
N GLU A 27 -5.09 30.38 -7.54
CA GLU A 27 -4.99 31.84 -7.41
C GLU A 27 -4.40 32.33 -6.08
N SER A 28 -4.11 31.43 -5.13
CA SER A 28 -3.48 31.82 -3.87
C SER A 28 -1.99 32.16 -4.05
N ARG A 29 -1.70 33.45 -4.21
CA ARG A 29 -0.32 33.97 -4.19
C ARG A 29 0.29 33.74 -2.79
N LEU A 30 0.99 32.62 -2.63
CA LEU A 30 1.82 32.34 -1.46
C LEU A 30 2.80 33.49 -1.22
N ASP A 31 2.83 34.03 0.00
CA ASP A 31 3.76 35.07 0.41
C ASP A 31 5.22 34.61 0.19
N LEU A 32 6.11 35.54 -0.16
CA LEU A 32 7.53 35.30 -0.45
C LEU A 32 8.24 34.54 0.69
N ARG A 33 7.82 34.76 1.94
CA ARG A 33 8.32 33.99 3.10
C ARG A 33 7.92 32.52 3.06
N GLN A 34 6.68 32.22 2.66
CA GLN A 34 6.20 30.85 2.51
C GLN A 34 6.89 30.15 1.34
N GLN A 35 7.11 30.84 0.22
CA GLN A 35 7.88 30.31 -0.91
C GLN A 35 9.34 29.99 -0.54
N HIS A 36 9.98 30.88 0.22
CA HIS A 36 11.36 30.66 0.68
C HIS A 36 11.47 29.47 1.65
N ASN A 37 10.50 29.30 2.55
CA ASN A 37 10.44 28.14 3.44
C ASN A 37 10.18 26.83 2.67
N LEU A 38 9.30 26.86 1.66
CA LEU A 38 9.08 25.74 0.76
C LEU A 38 10.38 25.37 0.02
N ARG A 39 11.11 26.35 -0.52
CA ARG A 39 12.38 26.13 -1.21
C ARG A 39 13.45 25.52 -0.30
N ARG A 40 13.57 26.00 0.95
CA ARG A 40 14.49 25.40 1.93
C ARG A 40 14.10 23.98 2.29
N SER A 41 12.80 23.72 2.48
CA SER A 41 12.29 22.38 2.77
C SER A 41 12.55 21.42 1.60
N LEU A 42 12.26 21.85 0.36
CA LEU A 42 12.55 21.12 -0.86
C LEU A 42 14.06 20.87 -1.06
N SER A 43 14.91 21.85 -0.75
CA SER A 43 16.36 21.71 -0.82
C SER A 43 16.90 20.73 0.22
N MET A 44 16.41 20.77 1.47
CA MET A 44 16.79 19.80 2.50
C MET A 44 16.28 18.39 2.17
N MET A 45 15.08 18.28 1.60
CA MET A 45 14.52 17.00 1.14
C MET A 45 15.27 16.44 -0.06
N ALA A 46 15.67 17.29 -1.02
CA ALA A 46 16.52 16.90 -2.13
C ALA A 46 17.89 16.40 -1.64
N HIS A 47 18.49 17.07 -0.66
CA HIS A 47 19.77 16.63 -0.08
C HIS A 47 19.64 15.28 0.65
N LYS A 48 18.56 15.06 1.41
CA LYS A 48 18.26 13.74 2.01
C LYS A 48 18.03 12.66 0.94
N SER A 49 17.38 13.00 -0.18
CA SER A 49 17.15 12.06 -1.28
C SER A 49 18.45 11.65 -2.00
N VAL A 50 19.44 12.54 -2.04
CA VAL A 50 20.79 12.27 -2.56
C VAL A 50 21.57 11.36 -1.60
N LEU A 51 21.50 11.61 -0.29
CA LEU A 51 22.11 10.72 0.71
C LEU A 51 21.49 9.31 0.71
N ILE A 52 20.19 9.20 0.44
CA ILE A 52 19.52 7.92 0.22
C ILE A 52 20.07 7.28 -1.06
N ARG A 53 20.12 8.02 -2.18
CA ARG A 53 20.66 7.54 -3.46
C ARG A 53 22.09 6.98 -3.33
N ASP A 54 22.97 7.64 -2.61
CA ASP A 54 24.38 7.23 -2.47
C ASP A 54 24.55 5.96 -1.60
N ARG A 55 23.61 5.68 -0.68
CA ARG A 55 23.54 4.36 0.00
C ARG A 55 23.10 3.23 -0.93
N PHE A 56 22.35 3.53 -1.99
CA PHE A 56 21.85 2.52 -2.94
C PHE A 56 22.84 2.21 -4.08
N THR A 57 23.77 3.12 -4.42
CA THR A 57 24.71 2.97 -5.56
C THR A 57 26.09 2.47 -5.17
N SER A 58 26.45 2.49 -3.88
CA SER A 58 27.74 2.01 -3.38
C SER A 58 27.64 0.52 -3.05
N LYS A 59 27.94 -0.34 -4.04
CA LYS A 59 28.38 -1.75 -3.83
C LYS A 59 27.36 -2.65 -3.11
N THR A 60 26.16 -2.82 -3.66
CA THR A 60 25.05 -3.48 -2.94
C THR A 60 24.91 -4.97 -3.28
N LYS A 61 25.11 -5.83 -2.27
CA LYS A 61 24.37 -7.11 -2.17
C LYS A 61 22.90 -6.81 -2.46
N SER A 62 22.23 -7.63 -3.28
CA SER A 62 20.80 -7.43 -3.56
C SER A 62 20.03 -7.30 -2.25
N ILE A 63 19.39 -6.15 -2.02
CA ILE A 63 18.53 -5.95 -0.85
C ILE A 63 17.29 -6.80 -1.09
N SER A 64 17.03 -7.78 -0.23
CA SER A 64 15.82 -8.61 -0.32
C SER A 64 14.56 -7.76 -0.08
N GLU A 65 13.43 -8.18 -0.65
CA GLU A 65 12.13 -7.53 -0.44
C GLU A 65 11.77 -7.48 1.05
N GLU A 66 12.13 -8.51 1.80
CA GLU A 66 11.96 -8.55 3.25
C GLU A 66 12.73 -7.42 3.95
N ASN A 67 13.97 -7.16 3.53
CA ASN A 67 14.76 -6.04 4.04
C ASN A 67 14.14 -4.69 3.65
N MET A 68 13.60 -4.57 2.44
CA MET A 68 12.89 -3.36 2.00
C MET A 68 11.63 -3.10 2.83
N VAL A 69 10.81 -4.12 3.10
CA VAL A 69 9.64 -4.00 3.99
C VAL A 69 10.08 -3.65 5.42
N ASN A 70 11.17 -4.25 5.91
CA ASN A 70 11.73 -3.93 7.23
C ASN A 70 12.28 -2.50 7.36
N MET A 71 12.60 -1.85 6.24
CA MET A 71 13.03 -0.45 6.18
C MET A 71 11.87 0.54 6.15
N LEU A 72 10.64 0.07 5.92
CA LEU A 72 9.46 0.92 6.07
C LEU A 72 9.37 1.39 7.53
N PRO A 73 8.96 2.65 7.79
CA PRO A 73 8.75 3.15 9.14
C PRO A 73 7.96 2.14 9.98
N LYS A 74 8.63 1.57 11.00
CA LYS A 74 8.05 0.54 11.85
C LYS A 74 7.09 1.18 12.84
N SER A 75 5.81 0.85 12.73
CA SER A 75 4.80 1.35 13.66
C SER A 75 3.67 0.35 13.95
N GLY A 76 3.95 -0.94 13.83
CA GLY A 76 3.01 -2.03 14.14
C GLY A 76 2.32 -2.59 12.89
N SER A 77 1.56 -3.69 13.07
CA SER A 77 0.86 -4.37 11.97
C SER A 77 -0.04 -3.43 11.18
N GLU A 78 -0.64 -2.43 11.84
CA GLU A 78 -1.56 -1.47 11.23
C GLU A 78 -0.92 -0.73 10.04
N PHE A 79 0.34 -0.33 10.19
CA PHE A 79 1.05 0.40 9.14
C PHE A 79 1.52 -0.50 8.00
N GLU A 80 1.86 -1.76 8.28
CA GLU A 80 2.22 -2.71 7.22
C GLU A 80 1.02 -2.95 6.28
N ALA A 81 -0.19 -3.13 6.82
CA ALA A 81 -1.40 -3.26 5.98
C ALA A 81 -1.65 -2.00 5.14
N HIS A 82 -1.45 -0.81 5.72
CA HIS A 82 -1.55 0.45 4.97
C HIS A 82 -0.56 0.50 3.79
N TYR A 83 0.69 0.07 4.00
CA TYR A 83 1.68 -0.02 2.92
C TYR A 83 1.26 -1.00 1.82
N ALA A 84 0.58 -2.11 2.15
CA ALA A 84 0.05 -3.02 1.13
C ALA A 84 -0.98 -2.32 0.22
N GLY A 85 -1.82 -1.45 0.79
CA GLY A 85 -2.74 -0.58 0.04
C GLY A 85 -2.01 0.40 -0.88
N LEU A 86 -0.94 1.01 -0.38
CA LEU A 86 -0.10 1.91 -1.16
C LEU A 86 0.63 1.21 -2.30
N PHE A 87 1.11 -0.01 -2.09
CA PHE A 87 1.72 -0.81 -3.16
C PHE A 87 0.69 -1.17 -4.24
N GLN A 88 -0.58 -1.37 -3.88
CA GLN A 88 -1.64 -1.52 -4.88
C GLN A 88 -1.83 -0.26 -5.73
N LEU A 89 -1.84 0.92 -5.10
CA LEU A 89 -1.91 2.19 -5.82
C LEU A 89 -0.71 2.36 -6.78
N ILE A 90 0.50 1.96 -6.35
CA ILE A 90 1.69 1.99 -7.20
C ILE A 90 1.54 1.02 -8.37
N LYS A 91 1.04 -0.20 -8.15
CA LYS A 91 0.78 -1.18 -9.23
C LYS A 91 -0.20 -0.62 -10.27
N ASP A 92 -1.27 0.01 -9.80
CA ASP A 92 -2.33 0.55 -10.66
C ASP A 92 -1.87 1.78 -11.46
N THR A 93 -0.94 2.58 -10.92
CA THR A 93 -0.44 3.82 -11.56
C THR A 93 0.84 3.63 -12.38
N SER A 94 1.50 2.47 -12.28
CA SER A 94 2.80 2.18 -12.93
C SER A 94 2.67 1.41 -14.25
N GLU A 95 1.61 1.63 -15.04
CA GLU A 95 1.39 0.92 -16.32
C GLU A 95 2.56 1.08 -17.30
N SER A 96 3.24 2.24 -17.25
CA SER A 96 4.38 2.56 -18.11
C SER A 96 5.74 2.04 -17.60
N ASP A 97 5.80 1.50 -16.39
CA ASP A 97 7.03 0.97 -15.78
C ASP A 97 6.79 -0.44 -15.17
N PRO A 98 6.96 -1.50 -15.99
CA PRO A 98 6.75 -2.88 -15.55
C PRO A 98 7.65 -3.32 -14.39
N GLU A 99 8.84 -2.73 -14.23
CA GLU A 99 9.75 -3.07 -13.14
C GLU A 99 9.23 -2.54 -11.81
N VAL A 100 8.74 -1.30 -11.79
CA VAL A 100 8.12 -0.69 -10.61
C VAL A 100 6.87 -1.46 -10.21
N ARG A 101 6.01 -1.82 -11.18
CA ARG A 101 4.82 -2.63 -10.92
C ARG A 101 5.17 -3.98 -10.28
N ARG A 102 6.16 -4.71 -10.84
CA ARG A 102 6.62 -5.99 -10.29
C ARG A 102 7.22 -5.84 -8.90
N LEU A 103 7.97 -4.76 -8.63
CA LEU A 103 8.50 -4.52 -7.29
C LEU A 103 7.36 -4.31 -6.29
N ALA A 104 6.40 -3.44 -6.60
CA ALA A 104 5.27 -3.15 -5.74
C ALA A 104 4.44 -4.42 -5.44
N GLU A 105 4.25 -5.28 -6.44
CA GLU A 105 3.63 -6.60 -6.27
C GLU A 105 4.42 -7.50 -5.31
N ARG A 106 5.74 -7.60 -5.46
CA ARG A 106 6.55 -8.42 -4.55
C ARG A 106 6.52 -7.89 -3.12
N LEU A 107 6.62 -6.57 -2.93
CA LEU A 107 6.54 -5.95 -1.60
C LEU A 107 5.17 -6.17 -0.94
N GLN A 108 4.08 -6.03 -1.71
CA GLN A 108 2.72 -6.32 -1.24
C GLN A 108 2.58 -7.79 -0.84
N ASN A 109 3.09 -8.72 -1.65
CA ASN A 109 3.07 -10.16 -1.35
C ASN A 109 3.88 -10.51 -0.10
N THR A 110 5.03 -9.87 0.13
CA THR A 110 5.81 -10.04 1.37
C THR A 110 5.00 -9.61 2.59
N ILE A 111 4.24 -8.51 2.52
CA ILE A 111 3.34 -8.10 3.61
C ILE A 111 2.23 -9.13 3.79
N PHE A 112 1.59 -9.58 2.71
CA PHE A 112 0.56 -10.61 2.78
C PHE A 112 1.08 -11.88 3.47
N GLN A 113 2.27 -12.36 3.11
CA GLN A 113 2.88 -13.53 3.73
C GLN A 113 3.03 -13.38 5.25
N ARG A 114 3.53 -12.23 5.74
CA ARG A 114 3.66 -11.97 7.19
C ARG A 114 2.33 -12.01 7.92
N PHE A 115 1.28 -11.44 7.32
CA PHE A 115 -0.06 -11.46 7.88
C PHE A 115 -0.66 -12.87 7.87
N LEU A 116 -0.46 -13.61 6.77
CA LEU A 116 -0.88 -14.99 6.64
C LEU A 116 -0.16 -15.90 7.64
N GLU A 117 1.13 -15.74 7.86
CA GLU A 117 1.93 -16.46 8.87
C GLU A 117 1.40 -16.26 10.28
N LYS A 118 0.95 -15.05 10.60
CA LYS A 118 0.26 -14.73 11.85
C LYS A 118 -1.20 -15.15 11.88
N ASN A 119 -1.69 -15.81 10.83
CA ASN A 119 -3.09 -16.19 10.64
C ASN A 119 -4.07 -15.00 10.79
N GLN A 120 -3.67 -13.81 10.35
CA GLN A 120 -4.49 -12.62 10.47
C GLN A 120 -5.73 -12.73 9.56
N LYS A 121 -6.92 -12.60 10.13
CA LYS A 121 -8.17 -12.71 9.37
C LYS A 121 -8.36 -11.54 8.41
N PRO A 122 -9.01 -11.74 7.25
CA PRO A 122 -9.19 -10.67 6.26
C PRO A 122 -9.93 -9.43 6.77
N TRP A 123 -10.94 -9.59 7.63
CA TRP A 123 -11.65 -8.44 8.22
C TRP A 123 -10.70 -7.57 9.05
N LEU A 124 -9.81 -8.19 9.84
CA LEU A 124 -8.87 -7.49 10.70
C LEU A 124 -7.75 -6.84 9.89
N PHE A 125 -7.29 -7.48 8.81
CA PHE A 125 -6.41 -6.83 7.83
C PHE A 125 -7.09 -5.60 7.20
N GLY A 126 -8.38 -5.72 6.88
CA GLY A 126 -9.20 -4.65 6.33
C GLY A 126 -9.37 -3.45 7.26
N GLU A 127 -9.31 -3.62 8.59
CA GLU A 127 -9.33 -2.48 9.53
C GLU A 127 -8.10 -1.57 9.39
N TYR A 128 -7.01 -2.06 8.79
CA TYR A 128 -5.73 -1.37 8.75
C TYR A 128 -5.27 -0.98 7.34
N VAL A 129 -5.88 -1.53 6.29
CA VAL A 129 -5.36 -1.43 4.93
C VAL A 129 -5.46 -0.02 4.33
N GLY A 130 -6.36 0.82 4.84
CA GLY A 130 -6.62 2.15 4.30
C GLY A 130 -6.57 3.28 5.33
N PRO A 131 -6.31 4.52 4.92
CA PRO A 131 -6.44 5.68 5.79
C PRO A 131 -7.92 5.95 6.09
N ASN A 132 -8.20 6.42 7.31
CA ASN A 132 -9.53 6.82 7.76
C ASN A 132 -10.60 5.74 7.45
N VAL A 133 -10.28 4.49 7.77
CA VAL A 133 -11.22 3.37 7.70
C VAL A 133 -11.68 3.12 9.13
N GLU A 134 -12.97 3.39 9.42
CA GLU A 134 -13.55 3.05 10.73
C GLU A 134 -13.95 1.58 10.78
N SER A 135 -14.26 1.01 9.61
CA SER A 135 -14.52 -0.43 9.44
C SER A 135 -14.08 -0.90 8.07
N TRP A 136 -13.51 -2.10 7.98
CA TRP A 136 -13.20 -2.76 6.69
C TRP A 136 -14.37 -2.75 5.69
N LYS A 137 -15.62 -2.73 6.16
CA LYS A 137 -16.82 -2.66 5.31
C LYS A 137 -16.90 -1.36 4.51
N GLU A 138 -16.32 -0.27 5.03
CA GLU A 138 -16.33 1.03 4.36
C GLU A 138 -15.46 1.05 3.12
N ILE A 139 -14.43 0.19 3.06
CA ILE A 139 -13.59 0.02 1.88
C ILE A 139 -14.46 -0.37 0.67
N PHE A 140 -15.46 -1.22 0.88
CA PHE A 140 -16.35 -1.66 -0.20
C PHE A 140 -17.30 -0.58 -0.70
N LYS A 141 -17.57 0.45 0.12
CA LYS A 141 -18.33 1.62 -0.32
C LYS A 141 -17.54 2.52 -1.27
N ARG A 142 -16.20 2.42 -1.27
CA ARG A 142 -15.30 3.20 -2.15
C ARG A 142 -15.31 2.70 -3.60
N GLY A 143 -15.86 1.51 -3.85
CA GLY A 143 -16.00 0.90 -5.17
C GLY A 143 -14.82 0.02 -5.57
N TRP A 144 -15.04 -0.85 -6.56
CA TRP A 144 -14.10 -1.90 -7.00
C TRP A 144 -12.78 -1.37 -7.59
N ALA A 145 -12.77 -0.11 -8.05
CA ALA A 145 -11.58 0.53 -8.59
C ALA A 145 -10.62 1.05 -7.49
N ASP A 146 -11.09 1.17 -6.24
CA ASP A 146 -10.30 1.67 -5.13
C ASP A 146 -9.11 0.74 -4.82
N PRO A 147 -7.87 1.25 -4.66
CA PRO A 147 -6.70 0.43 -4.37
C PRO A 147 -6.82 -0.36 -3.06
N TYR A 148 -7.48 0.16 -2.05
CA TYR A 148 -7.69 -0.53 -0.77
C TYR A 148 -8.73 -1.63 -0.91
N TYR A 149 -9.76 -1.43 -1.74
CA TYR A 149 -10.68 -2.50 -2.14
C TYR A 149 -9.91 -3.67 -2.75
N LYS A 150 -9.13 -3.41 -3.80
CA LYS A 150 -8.35 -4.44 -4.50
C LYS A 150 -7.35 -5.13 -3.58
N THR A 151 -6.76 -4.39 -2.65
CA THR A 151 -5.82 -4.96 -1.66
C THR A 151 -6.53 -5.91 -0.70
N LEU A 152 -7.69 -5.52 -0.16
CA LEU A 152 -8.47 -6.37 0.72
C LEU A 152 -8.99 -7.61 -0.02
N GLU A 153 -9.45 -7.46 -1.26
CA GLU A 153 -9.84 -8.58 -2.12
C GLU A 153 -8.66 -9.55 -2.32
N ALA A 154 -7.50 -9.06 -2.76
CA ALA A 154 -6.32 -9.88 -2.99
C ALA A 154 -5.86 -10.62 -1.73
N TYR A 155 -5.85 -9.94 -0.58
CA TYR A 155 -5.53 -10.56 0.70
C TYR A 155 -6.55 -11.63 1.09
N THR A 156 -7.85 -11.36 0.91
CA THR A 156 -8.93 -12.30 1.23
C THR A 156 -8.82 -13.58 0.39
N VAL A 157 -8.51 -13.45 -0.90
CA VAL A 157 -8.27 -14.59 -1.80
C VAL A 157 -7.02 -15.37 -1.40
N ALA A 158 -5.92 -14.69 -1.04
CA ALA A 158 -4.70 -15.34 -0.56
C ALA A 158 -4.94 -16.10 0.76
N TYR A 159 -5.69 -15.51 1.69
CA TYR A 159 -6.09 -16.14 2.95
C TYR A 159 -6.95 -17.38 2.70
N ALA A 160 -7.97 -17.28 1.85
CA ALA A 160 -8.82 -18.40 1.47
C ALA A 160 -8.02 -19.57 0.88
N THR A 161 -7.05 -19.26 0.02
CA THR A 161 -6.15 -20.27 -0.57
C THR A 161 -5.33 -20.97 0.51
N LYS A 162 -4.81 -20.23 1.50
CA LYS A 162 -4.02 -20.79 2.59
C LYS A 162 -4.86 -21.69 3.52
N GLN A 163 -6.09 -21.30 3.84
CA GLN A 163 -6.92 -22.05 4.80
C GLN A 163 -7.63 -23.25 4.19
N GLY A 164 -8.18 -23.11 2.98
CA GLY A 164 -9.07 -24.11 2.38
C GLY A 164 -8.69 -24.53 0.97
N GLY A 165 -7.47 -24.17 0.52
CA GLY A 165 -6.98 -24.52 -0.81
C GLY A 165 -7.81 -23.93 -1.95
N GLU A 166 -7.76 -24.61 -3.10
CA GLU A 166 -8.38 -24.12 -4.34
C GLU A 166 -9.92 -24.03 -4.25
N ALA A 167 -10.56 -24.93 -3.50
CA ALA A 167 -12.01 -24.94 -3.34
C ALA A 167 -12.51 -23.66 -2.64
N LEU A 168 -11.90 -23.30 -1.50
CA LEU A 168 -12.29 -22.09 -0.77
C LEU A 168 -11.90 -20.83 -1.55
N ARG A 169 -10.72 -20.82 -2.18
CA ARG A 169 -10.29 -19.74 -3.07
C ARG A 169 -11.31 -19.47 -4.16
N SER A 170 -11.70 -20.50 -4.92
CA SER A 170 -12.68 -20.40 -5.99
C SER A 170 -14.04 -19.88 -5.49
N ASN A 171 -14.47 -20.31 -4.31
CA ASN A 171 -15.73 -19.84 -3.72
C ASN A 171 -15.67 -18.35 -3.34
N VAL A 172 -14.59 -17.91 -2.70
CA VAL A 172 -14.37 -16.50 -2.33
C VAL A 172 -14.29 -15.60 -3.57
N GLN A 173 -13.60 -16.04 -4.62
CA GLN A 173 -13.52 -15.29 -5.88
C GLN A 173 -14.91 -15.12 -6.54
N LYS A 174 -15.78 -16.14 -6.47
CA LYS A 174 -17.16 -16.03 -6.97
C LYS A 174 -17.96 -14.94 -6.24
N PHE A 175 -17.78 -14.80 -4.93
CA PHE A 175 -18.44 -13.73 -4.17
C PHE A 175 -17.97 -12.34 -4.61
N PHE A 176 -16.67 -12.13 -4.82
CA PHE A 176 -16.18 -10.85 -5.35
C PHE A 176 -16.69 -10.58 -6.77
N PHE A 177 -16.70 -11.60 -7.65
CA PHE A 177 -17.24 -11.49 -9.01
C PHE A 177 -18.73 -11.11 -9.03
N ASN A 178 -19.51 -11.66 -8.09
CA ASN A 178 -20.94 -11.37 -7.95
C ASN A 178 -21.24 -10.08 -7.15
N VAL A 179 -20.24 -9.22 -6.91
CA VAL A 179 -20.38 -7.96 -6.17
C VAL A 179 -20.93 -8.19 -4.75
N GLN A 180 -20.51 -9.30 -4.13
CA GLN A 180 -20.83 -9.70 -2.75
C GLN A 180 -19.56 -9.72 -1.88
N PRO A 181 -18.85 -8.58 -1.74
CA PRO A 181 -17.54 -8.55 -1.10
C PRO A 181 -17.61 -8.80 0.41
N TYR A 182 -18.75 -8.49 1.06
CA TYR A 182 -18.98 -8.82 2.46
C TYR A 182 -19.01 -10.34 2.67
N GLU A 183 -19.80 -11.05 1.85
CA GLU A 183 -19.92 -12.50 1.86
C GLU A 183 -18.58 -13.17 1.53
N ALA A 184 -17.77 -12.57 0.66
CA ALA A 184 -16.43 -13.07 0.34
C ALA A 184 -15.54 -13.10 1.60
N VAL A 185 -15.46 -11.98 2.33
CA VAL A 185 -14.68 -11.88 3.58
C VAL A 185 -15.24 -12.83 4.65
N MET A 186 -16.57 -12.87 4.80
CA MET A 186 -17.22 -13.76 5.77
C MET A 186 -17.01 -15.25 5.45
N THR A 187 -16.98 -15.61 4.18
CA THR A 187 -16.74 -16.99 3.73
C THR A 187 -15.30 -17.40 3.97
N ALA A 188 -14.34 -16.53 3.66
CA ALA A 188 -12.92 -16.81 3.86
C ALA A 188 -12.56 -17.13 5.32
N GLN A 189 -13.24 -16.50 6.30
CA GLN A 189 -12.95 -16.71 7.72
C GLN A 189 -13.66 -17.92 8.37
N LYS A 190 -14.77 -18.41 7.80
CA LYS A 190 -15.56 -19.50 8.41
C LYS A 190 -14.83 -20.84 8.45
N GLN A 191 -13.79 -21.01 7.63
CA GLN A 191 -13.01 -22.25 7.56
C GLN A 191 -11.72 -22.24 8.40
N SER A 192 -11.42 -21.19 9.16
CA SER A 192 -10.30 -21.19 10.11
C SER A 192 -10.72 -21.82 11.46
N LEU A 193 -11.08 -23.11 11.46
CA LEU A 193 -11.37 -23.90 12.66
C LEU A 193 -10.37 -25.05 12.77
#